data_AF-A0AAD4E4M7-F1
#
_entry.id   AF-A0AAD4E4M7-F1
#
_cell.length_a   1.000
_cell.length_b   1.000
_cell.length_c   1.000
_cell.angle_alpha   90.00
_cell.angle_beta   90.00
_cell.angle_gamma   90.00
#
_symmetry.space_group_name_H-M   'P 1'
#
loop_
_entity.id
_entity.type
_entity.pdbx_description
1 polymer ?
#
loop_
_entity_poly.entity_id
_entity_poly.type
_entity_poly.pdbx_seq_one_letter_code
_entity_poly.pdbx_strand_id
1 'polypeptide(L)'
;MRVFFAFLTEHYVGVKLQNISLQRLPGIRIIPVAQPPLLSPTGNRVNGQPSHTGIHGSNFMPLAQFGSIDTLVIDVNCSIHLTDEDLASLAAAWPHLRALSINKMHGWVVKSDITQIGLLELLQRCPKLQTLCIAIDTDTFTEVPLDRPGGGVQNMNIRTLAFADSVIQLHATTVVAAFLSDIFPRLNEVTAWKSDRMRTRRDVDPIVHATRWEGVSQEIRGMIRIRQQERRWRRNE
;
A
#
# COMPACT_ATOMS: atom_id res chain seq x y z
N MET A 1 13.86 14.57 8.72
CA MET A 1 12.67 15.33 8.25
C MET A 1 13.03 16.29 7.12
N ARG A 2 13.81 17.37 7.34
CA ARG A 2 14.12 18.38 6.30
C ARG A 2 14.62 17.82 4.97
N VAL A 3 15.49 16.80 4.95
CA VAL A 3 16.01 16.22 3.69
C VAL A 3 14.95 15.45 2.91
N PHE A 4 14.14 14.62 3.58
CA PHE A 4 13.04 13.89 2.92
C PHE A 4 11.94 14.83 2.43
N PHE A 5 11.59 15.84 3.25
CA PHE A 5 10.61 16.83 2.84
C PHE A 5 11.13 17.79 1.78
N ALA A 6 12.39 18.24 1.88
CA ALA A 6 13.04 19.01 0.82
C ALA A 6 13.02 18.19 -0.47
N PHE A 7 13.46 16.93 -0.45
CA PHE A 7 13.38 16.03 -1.61
C PHE A 7 11.95 15.93 -2.17
N LEU A 8 10.94 15.73 -1.32
CA LEU A 8 9.55 15.65 -1.78
C LEU A 8 9.02 16.99 -2.31
N THR A 9 9.34 18.12 -1.68
CA THR A 9 8.85 19.45 -2.07
C THR A 9 9.63 20.08 -3.22
N GLU A 10 10.92 19.78 -3.35
CA GLU A 10 11.81 20.25 -4.40
C GLU A 10 11.54 19.52 -5.71
N HIS A 11 11.07 18.27 -5.64
CA HIS A 11 10.80 17.46 -6.82
C HIS A 11 9.31 17.23 -7.12
N TYR A 12 8.38 17.38 -6.15
CA TYR A 12 6.99 16.94 -6.34
C TYR A 12 5.92 17.85 -5.70
N VAL A 13 4.97 18.30 -6.51
CA VAL A 13 3.82 19.13 -6.09
C VAL A 13 2.74 18.24 -5.48
N GLY A 14 2.28 18.56 -4.25
CA GLY A 14 1.01 18.06 -3.73
C GLY A 14 1.03 17.12 -2.50
N VAL A 15 2.11 17.05 -1.73
CA VAL A 15 2.14 16.27 -0.48
C VAL A 15 1.16 16.86 0.55
N LYS A 16 -0.05 16.27 0.65
CA LYS A 16 -1.00 16.55 1.74
C LYS A 16 -0.73 15.60 2.91
N LEU A 17 0.05 16.07 3.89
CA LEU A 17 0.07 15.44 5.21
C LEU A 17 -1.21 15.81 5.96
N GLN A 18 -2.26 15.01 5.83
CA GLN A 18 -3.36 15.07 6.79
C GLN A 18 -2.92 14.30 8.04
N ASN A 19 -2.50 15.05 9.06
CA ASN A 19 -2.16 14.60 10.42
C ASN A 19 -0.78 13.94 10.63
N ILE A 20 0.30 14.64 10.32
CA ILE A 20 1.34 14.73 11.35
C ILE A 20 0.83 15.82 12.28
N SER A 21 0.58 15.52 13.55
CA SER A 21 0.28 16.56 14.55
C SER A 21 1.55 17.40 14.76
N LEU A 22 1.85 18.29 13.82
CA LEU A 22 2.99 19.21 13.80
C LEU A 22 2.80 20.38 14.79
N GLN A 23 1.69 20.40 15.54
CA GLN A 23 1.35 21.49 16.47
C GLN A 23 2.16 21.49 17.78
N ARG A 24 3.13 20.58 17.96
CA ARG A 24 3.98 20.54 19.18
C ARG A 24 5.47 20.76 18.95
N LEU A 25 5.88 21.30 17.80
CA LEU A 25 7.28 21.69 17.58
C LEU A 25 7.38 23.21 17.45
N PRO A 26 7.97 23.94 18.42
CA PRO A 26 8.25 25.36 18.24
C PRO A 26 9.33 25.50 17.17
N GLY A 27 9.02 26.18 16.06
CA GLY A 27 10.03 26.66 15.10
C GLY A 27 9.91 26.21 13.64
N ILE A 28 8.80 25.66 13.17
CA ILE A 28 8.62 25.31 11.74
C ILE A 28 7.63 26.27 11.08
N ARG A 29 8.12 27.23 10.28
CA ARG A 29 7.31 27.99 9.33
C ARG A 29 7.28 27.25 7.99
N ILE A 30 6.08 26.90 7.52
CA ILE A 30 5.85 26.41 6.15
C ILE A 30 5.74 27.66 5.26
N ILE A 31 6.70 27.85 4.34
CA ILE A 31 6.62 28.90 3.33
C ILE A 31 5.82 28.34 2.14
N PRO A 32 4.74 28.99 1.67
CA PRO A 32 4.07 28.58 0.45
C PRO A 32 4.99 28.84 -0.73
N VAL A 33 5.43 27.80 -1.44
CA VAL A 33 6.07 27.96 -2.74
C VAL A 33 4.96 28.33 -3.73
N ALA A 34 5.07 29.52 -4.33
CA ALA A 34 4.14 29.99 -5.35
C ALA A 34 4.12 29.00 -6.54
N GLN A 35 2.94 28.74 -7.08
CA GLN A 35 2.76 27.90 -8.27
C GLN A 35 3.67 28.41 -9.41
N PRO A 36 4.55 27.58 -9.99
CA PRO A 36 5.17 27.95 -11.26
C PRO A 36 4.12 27.91 -12.38
N PRO A 37 4.19 28.82 -13.36
CA PRO A 37 3.20 28.90 -14.43
C PRO A 37 3.22 27.65 -15.32
N LEU A 38 2.03 27.27 -15.78
CA LEU A 38 1.81 26.20 -16.76
C LEU A 38 2.53 26.56 -18.07
N LEU A 39 3.68 25.93 -18.35
CA LEU A 39 4.33 25.99 -19.65
C LEU A 39 3.66 24.98 -20.60
N SER A 40 3.19 25.49 -21.73
CA SER A 40 2.67 24.73 -22.87
C SER A 40 3.77 23.90 -23.57
N PRO A 41 3.43 22.78 -24.23
CA PRO A 41 4.43 21.88 -24.78
C PRO A 41 4.88 22.36 -26.16
N THR A 42 6.02 23.05 -26.22
CA THR A 42 6.79 23.23 -27.46
C THR A 42 8.20 22.74 -27.24
N GLY A 43 8.73 22.04 -28.25
CA GLY A 43 9.85 21.12 -28.11
C GLY A 43 11.17 21.76 -27.69
N ASN A 44 11.99 20.96 -27.00
CA ASN A 44 13.28 20.50 -27.50
C ASN A 44 13.89 19.55 -26.47
N ARG A 45 14.27 18.35 -26.93
CA ARG A 45 15.10 17.42 -26.18
C ARG A 45 16.54 17.93 -26.25
N VAL A 46 17.07 18.49 -25.18
CA VAL A 46 18.51 18.45 -24.90
C VAL A 46 18.73 18.49 -23.38
N ASN A 47 19.70 17.69 -22.94
CA ASN A 47 20.49 17.76 -21.70
C ASN A 47 20.06 16.84 -20.55
N GLY A 48 21.01 15.99 -20.14
CA GLY A 48 20.88 15.01 -19.07
C GLY A 48 20.55 15.61 -17.72
N GLN A 49 19.25 15.67 -17.42
CA GLN A 49 18.72 15.78 -16.07
C GLN A 49 18.66 14.39 -15.43
N PRO A 50 18.87 14.27 -14.11
CA PRO A 50 18.97 12.99 -13.44
C PRO A 50 17.69 12.21 -13.71
N SER A 51 17.86 11.00 -14.24
CA SER A 51 16.82 9.98 -14.28
C SER A 51 16.27 9.84 -12.86
N HIS A 52 15.11 10.45 -12.57
CA HIS A 52 14.53 10.40 -11.24
C HIS A 52 14.00 8.98 -11.00
N THR A 53 14.94 8.17 -10.52
CA THR A 53 14.86 6.91 -9.79
C THR A 53 13.69 6.95 -8.80
N GLY A 54 12.88 5.90 -8.78
CA GLY A 54 11.71 5.79 -7.91
C GLY A 54 12.04 5.93 -6.42
N ILE A 55 10.99 5.96 -5.59
CA ILE A 55 11.13 6.01 -4.14
C ILE A 55 11.37 4.59 -3.62
N HIS A 56 12.54 4.38 -3.01
CA HIS A 56 12.95 3.14 -2.37
C HIS A 56 12.69 3.16 -0.85
N GLY A 57 12.74 2.00 -0.19
CA GLY A 57 12.58 1.90 1.27
C GLY A 57 13.51 2.80 2.08
N SER A 58 14.76 2.96 1.61
CA SER A 58 15.75 3.86 2.22
C SER A 58 15.28 5.33 2.27
N ASN A 59 14.45 5.76 1.33
CA ASN A 59 13.89 7.12 1.33
C ASN A 59 12.89 7.33 2.48
N PHE A 60 12.27 6.27 3.00
CA PHE A 60 11.34 6.35 4.13
C PHE A 60 12.06 6.31 5.50
N MET A 61 13.33 5.86 5.56
CA MET A 61 14.09 5.74 6.81
C MET A 61 14.17 7.02 7.66
N PRO A 62 14.24 8.24 7.09
CA PRO A 62 14.16 9.46 7.90
C PRO A 62 12.84 9.62 8.69
N LEU A 63 11.78 8.89 8.33
CA LEU A 63 10.51 8.86 9.06
C LEU A 63 10.50 7.79 10.16
N ALA A 64 11.40 6.80 10.12
CA ALA A 64 11.50 5.74 11.12
C ALA A 64 11.81 6.25 12.53
N GLN A 65 12.41 7.45 12.65
CA GLN A 65 12.67 8.09 13.95
C GLN A 65 11.40 8.50 14.71
N PHE A 66 10.23 8.53 14.04
CA PHE A 66 8.96 8.95 14.63
C PHE A 66 8.13 7.72 15.04
N GLY A 67 8.48 7.12 16.18
CA GLY A 67 7.80 5.93 16.70
C GLY A 67 6.30 6.10 17.02
N SER A 68 5.83 7.34 17.12
CA SER A 68 4.42 7.67 17.38
C SER A 68 3.58 7.85 16.12
N ILE A 69 4.11 7.57 14.92
CA ILE A 69 3.30 7.61 13.70
C ILE A 69 2.15 6.60 13.81
N ASP A 70 0.93 7.13 13.74
CA ASP A 70 -0.30 6.32 13.64
C ASP A 70 -0.88 6.32 12.21
N THR A 71 -0.51 7.29 11.39
CA THR A 71 -1.08 7.48 10.06
C THR A 71 0.02 7.96 9.12
N LEU A 72 0.26 7.21 8.04
CA LEU A 72 1.14 7.60 6.95
C LEU A 72 0.39 7.51 5.63
N VAL A 73 0.22 8.67 4.99
CA VAL A 73 -0.38 8.78 3.66
C VAL A 73 0.59 9.53 2.76
N ILE A 74 1.07 8.85 1.72
CA ILE A 74 1.96 9.40 0.71
C ILE A 74 1.31 9.13 -0.65
N ASP A 75 1.17 10.17 -1.46
CA ASP A 75 0.62 10.04 -2.80
C ASP A 75 1.38 10.97 -3.75
N VAL A 76 2.26 10.38 -4.54
CA VAL A 76 3.24 11.08 -5.36
C VAL A 76 3.31 10.43 -6.75
N ASN A 77 3.60 11.24 -7.76
CA ASN A 77 3.71 10.77 -9.14
C ASN A 77 5.10 10.17 -9.40
N CYS A 78 5.44 9.10 -8.66
CA CYS A 78 6.72 8.40 -8.73
C CYS A 78 6.50 6.89 -8.66
N SER A 79 7.44 6.12 -9.22
CA SER A 79 7.47 4.69 -8.95
C SER A 79 7.86 4.41 -7.50
N ILE A 80 7.27 3.39 -6.90
CA ILE A 80 7.54 2.96 -5.52
C ILE A 80 8.19 1.58 -5.57
N HIS A 81 9.35 1.46 -4.96
CA HIS A 81 10.17 0.25 -4.91
C HIS A 81 10.34 -0.14 -3.45
N LEU A 82 9.44 -0.99 -2.94
CA LEU A 82 9.50 -1.52 -1.59
C LEU A 82 9.54 -3.05 -1.66
N THR A 83 10.43 -3.64 -0.88
CA THR A 83 10.50 -5.09 -0.67
C THR A 83 9.82 -5.48 0.65
N ASP A 84 9.73 -6.78 0.94
CA ASP A 84 9.29 -7.29 2.23
C ASP A 84 10.16 -6.80 3.39
N GLU A 85 11.49 -6.73 3.21
CA GLU A 85 12.43 -6.24 4.24
C GLU A 85 12.25 -4.75 4.52
N ASP A 86 12.03 -3.95 3.47
CA ASP A 86 11.73 -2.53 3.62
C ASP A 86 10.44 -2.34 4.42
N LEU A 87 9.37 -3.05 4.05
CA LEU A 87 8.08 -2.96 4.73
C LEU A 87 8.19 -3.41 6.20
N ALA A 88 8.90 -4.50 6.48
CA ALA A 88 9.12 -4.98 7.83
C ALA A 88 9.91 -3.97 8.70
N SER A 89 10.94 -3.36 8.13
CA SER A 89 11.74 -2.33 8.79
C SER A 89 10.91 -1.08 9.13
N LEU A 90 10.07 -0.63 8.19
CA LEU A 90 9.15 0.48 8.41
C LEU A 90 8.08 0.15 9.45
N ALA A 91 7.50 -1.05 9.39
CA ALA A 91 6.51 -1.52 10.35
C ALA A 91 7.08 -1.61 11.77
N ALA A 92 8.34 -2.05 11.91
CA ALA A 92 9.04 -2.09 13.20
C ALA A 92 9.22 -0.69 13.80
N ALA A 93 9.43 0.33 12.95
CA ALA A 93 9.57 1.70 13.37
C ALA A 93 8.24 2.35 13.80
N TRP A 94 7.09 1.84 13.32
CA TRP A 94 5.76 2.42 13.56
C TRP A 94 4.79 1.42 14.22
N PRO A 95 5.07 0.97 15.46
CA PRO A 95 4.24 -0.04 16.15
C PRO A 95 2.81 0.46 16.48
N HIS A 96 2.55 1.75 16.34
CA HIS A 96 1.24 2.36 16.57
C HIS A 96 0.46 2.67 15.28
N LEU A 97 0.97 2.24 14.11
CA LEU A 97 0.35 2.49 12.82
C LEU A 97 -1.08 1.92 12.74
N ARG A 98 -2.01 2.80 12.36
CA ARG A 98 -3.44 2.59 12.14
C ARG A 98 -3.82 2.77 10.68
N ALA A 99 -3.14 3.63 9.95
CA ALA A 99 -3.36 3.81 8.52
C ALA A 99 -2.04 3.91 7.76
N LEU A 100 -1.88 3.05 6.76
CA LEU A 100 -0.78 3.11 5.79
C LEU A 100 -1.37 3.20 4.40
N SER A 101 -1.04 4.26 3.66
CA SER A 101 -1.49 4.43 2.28
C SER A 101 -0.38 5.04 1.44
N ILE A 102 0.13 4.27 0.49
CA ILE A 102 1.20 4.70 -0.43
C ILE A 102 0.67 4.62 -1.87
N ASN A 103 0.63 5.77 -2.53
CA ASN A 103 0.21 5.98 -3.92
C ASN A 103 -1.17 5.37 -4.24
N LYS A 104 -2.17 5.65 -3.40
CA LYS A 104 -3.55 5.23 -3.65
C LYS A 104 -4.11 5.80 -4.96
N MET A 105 -3.72 7.03 -5.32
CA MET A 105 -4.16 7.70 -6.54
C MET A 105 -3.19 7.47 -7.69
N HIS A 106 -1.88 7.59 -7.48
CA HIS A 106 -0.92 7.47 -8.59
C HIS A 106 -0.51 6.04 -8.94
N GLY A 107 -0.70 5.08 -8.05
CA GLY A 107 -0.15 3.74 -8.20
C GLY A 107 1.37 3.70 -8.02
N TRP A 108 1.91 2.49 -7.96
CA TRP A 108 3.32 2.24 -7.78
C TRP A 108 4.06 2.23 -9.09
N VAL A 109 3.36 2.15 -10.24
CA VAL A 109 3.87 2.22 -11.62
C VAL A 109 4.78 1.04 -12.01
N VAL A 110 5.49 0.46 -11.05
CA VAL A 110 6.27 -0.76 -11.18
C VAL A 110 5.56 -1.91 -10.47
N LYS A 111 5.93 -3.14 -10.81
CA LYS A 111 5.52 -4.32 -10.06
C LYS A 111 6.10 -4.22 -8.64
N SER A 112 5.27 -4.50 -7.63
CA SER A 112 5.73 -4.54 -6.23
C SER A 112 6.51 -5.82 -5.97
N ASP A 113 7.50 -5.74 -5.09
CA ASP A 113 8.24 -6.90 -4.56
C ASP A 113 7.70 -7.34 -3.18
N ILE A 114 6.63 -6.69 -2.69
CA ILE A 114 5.99 -7.07 -1.42
C ILE A 114 5.12 -8.30 -1.63
N THR A 115 5.42 -9.37 -0.92
CA THR A 115 4.71 -10.65 -1.01
C THR A 115 3.73 -10.81 0.17
N GLN A 116 3.14 -12.01 0.29
CA GLN A 116 2.43 -12.42 1.49
C GLN A 116 3.29 -12.31 2.77
N ILE A 117 4.62 -12.49 2.66
CA ILE A 117 5.52 -12.49 3.82
C ILE A 117 5.61 -11.08 4.42
N GLY A 118 5.87 -10.06 3.61
CA GLY A 118 5.92 -8.68 4.08
C GLY A 118 4.58 -8.21 4.64
N LEU A 119 3.46 -8.66 4.05
CA LEU A 119 2.14 -8.34 4.59
C LEU A 119 1.93 -8.97 5.98
N LEU A 120 2.36 -10.21 6.21
CA LEU A 120 2.30 -10.84 7.53
C LEU A 120 3.18 -10.10 8.56
N GLU A 121 4.42 -9.76 8.20
CA GLU A 121 5.33 -8.98 9.05
C GLU A 121 4.72 -7.62 9.43
N LEU A 122 4.11 -6.92 8.48
CA LEU A 122 3.40 -5.65 8.74
C LEU A 122 2.29 -5.85 9.79
N LEU A 123 1.47 -6.89 9.64
CA LEU A 123 0.35 -7.12 10.57
C LEU A 123 0.80 -7.55 11.96
N GLN A 124 1.89 -8.31 12.06
CA GLN A 124 2.48 -8.68 13.35
C GLN A 124 3.01 -7.46 14.11
N ARG A 125 3.67 -6.53 13.39
CA ARG A 125 4.29 -5.33 13.99
C ARG A 125 3.30 -4.18 14.21
N CYS A 126 2.26 -4.10 13.38
CA CYS A 126 1.23 -3.06 13.44
C CYS A 126 -0.17 -3.65 13.69
N PRO A 127 -0.45 -4.24 14.87
CA PRO A 127 -1.72 -4.94 15.14
C PRO A 127 -2.94 -4.00 15.17
N LYS A 128 -2.72 -2.68 15.31
CA LYS A 128 -3.78 -1.65 15.31
C LYS A 128 -4.12 -1.13 13.91
N LEU A 129 -3.48 -1.64 12.85
CA LEU A 129 -3.72 -1.22 11.48
C LEU A 129 -5.19 -1.40 11.09
N GLN A 130 -5.81 -0.38 10.51
CA GLN A 130 -7.23 -0.31 10.16
C GLN A 130 -7.44 0.04 8.68
N THR A 131 -6.46 0.72 8.07
CA THR A 131 -6.49 1.10 6.66
C THR A 131 -5.14 0.75 6.05
N LEU A 132 -5.17 0.05 4.92
CA LEU A 132 -3.99 -0.34 4.17
C LEU A 132 -4.22 -0.10 2.68
N CYS A 133 -3.31 0.67 2.08
CA CYS A 133 -3.16 0.81 0.64
C CYS A 133 -1.68 0.71 0.26
N ILE A 134 -1.29 -0.39 -0.37
CA ILE A 134 0.06 -0.67 -0.90
C ILE A 134 -0.08 -1.53 -2.17
N ALA A 135 0.96 -1.66 -2.99
CA ALA A 135 0.96 -2.69 -4.04
C ALA A 135 1.62 -3.98 -3.51
N ILE A 136 1.21 -5.13 -4.03
CA ILE A 136 1.77 -6.46 -3.70
C ILE A 136 2.09 -7.25 -4.97
N ASP A 137 3.07 -8.13 -4.88
CA ASP A 137 3.31 -9.19 -5.85
C ASP A 137 2.28 -10.30 -5.63
N THR A 138 1.44 -10.56 -6.63
CA THR A 138 0.49 -11.69 -6.57
C THR A 138 1.05 -12.97 -7.19
N ASP A 139 2.18 -12.91 -7.89
CA ASP A 139 2.75 -14.09 -8.57
C ASP A 139 3.33 -15.10 -7.57
N THR A 140 3.58 -14.66 -6.33
CA THR A 140 4.00 -15.52 -5.22
C THR A 140 2.84 -16.32 -4.60
N PHE A 141 1.61 -16.13 -5.08
CA PHE A 141 0.40 -16.83 -4.63
C PHE A 141 0.09 -17.98 -5.59
N THR A 142 0.81 -19.10 -5.44
CA THR A 142 0.75 -20.23 -6.35
C THR A 142 -0.34 -21.24 -6.00
N GLU A 143 -0.54 -21.54 -4.71
CA GLU A 143 -1.50 -22.54 -4.24
C GLU A 143 -2.10 -22.19 -2.88
N VAL A 144 -3.29 -22.72 -2.59
CA VAL A 144 -3.92 -22.61 -1.27
C VAL A 144 -3.32 -23.70 -0.37
N PRO A 145 -2.59 -23.34 0.70
CA PRO A 145 -2.03 -24.33 1.61
C PRO A 145 -3.13 -25.08 2.36
N LEU A 146 -2.82 -26.32 2.78
CA LEU A 146 -3.71 -27.13 3.62
C LEU A 146 -3.92 -26.49 5.00
N ASP A 147 -2.87 -25.90 5.54
CA ASP A 147 -2.89 -25.17 6.80
C ASP A 147 -3.35 -23.71 6.63
N ARG A 148 -3.43 -22.99 7.75
CA ARG A 148 -3.80 -21.57 7.73
C ARG A 148 -2.77 -20.76 6.93
N PRO A 149 -3.15 -20.14 5.80
CA PRO A 149 -2.22 -19.42 4.94
C PRO A 149 -1.58 -18.21 5.65
N GLY A 150 -2.23 -17.66 6.69
CA GLY A 150 -1.68 -16.59 7.50
C GLY A 150 -0.82 -17.03 8.68
N GLY A 151 -0.57 -18.33 8.89
CA GLY A 151 0.21 -18.83 10.03
C GLY A 151 -0.38 -18.46 11.41
N GLY A 152 -1.67 -18.12 11.47
CA GLY A 152 -2.33 -17.63 12.69
C GLY A 152 -2.31 -16.11 12.88
N VAL A 153 -1.57 -15.35 12.06
CA VAL A 153 -1.60 -13.88 12.07
C VAL A 153 -2.96 -13.39 11.60
N GLN A 154 -3.56 -12.47 12.36
CA GLN A 154 -4.86 -11.90 12.03
C GLN A 154 -4.94 -10.42 12.40
N ASN A 155 -5.59 -9.65 11.55
CA ASN A 155 -6.00 -8.29 11.82
C ASN A 155 -7.53 -8.18 11.79
N MET A 156 -8.11 -7.82 12.94
CA MET A 156 -9.56 -7.73 13.15
C MET A 156 -10.13 -6.32 12.91
N ASN A 157 -9.30 -5.40 12.43
CA ASN A 157 -9.60 -3.98 12.32
C ASN A 157 -9.80 -3.54 10.86
N ILE A 158 -9.06 -4.13 9.92
CA ILE A 158 -9.19 -3.84 8.49
C ILE A 158 -10.51 -4.40 7.97
N ARG A 159 -11.31 -3.51 7.37
CA ARG A 159 -12.59 -3.81 6.71
C ARG A 159 -12.56 -3.56 5.20
N THR A 160 -11.67 -2.67 4.77
CA THR A 160 -11.45 -2.31 3.37
C THR A 160 -9.95 -2.31 3.11
N LEU A 161 -9.53 -2.97 2.05
CA LEU A 161 -8.12 -3.11 1.66
C LEU A 161 -7.95 -2.63 0.23
N ALA A 162 -6.90 -1.87 -0.04
CA ALA A 162 -6.58 -1.40 -1.38
C ALA A 162 -5.20 -1.90 -1.81
N PHE A 163 -5.12 -2.49 -2.99
CA PHE A 163 -3.87 -2.99 -3.56
C PHE A 163 -3.29 -2.09 -4.65
N ALA A 164 -3.63 -0.79 -4.59
CA ALA A 164 -3.20 0.21 -5.56
C ALA A 164 -3.37 -0.30 -7.01
N ASP A 165 -2.29 -0.38 -7.77
CA ASP A 165 -2.20 -0.89 -9.14
C ASP A 165 -1.51 -2.27 -9.21
N SER A 166 -1.70 -3.12 -8.19
CA SER A 166 -1.21 -4.49 -8.23
C SER A 166 -1.84 -5.25 -9.39
N VAL A 167 -0.99 -5.80 -10.24
CA VAL A 167 -1.36 -6.75 -11.29
C VAL A 167 -1.73 -8.07 -10.62
N ILE A 168 -2.75 -8.75 -11.12
CA ILE A 168 -3.13 -10.09 -10.66
C ILE A 168 -3.48 -11.00 -11.84
N GLN A 169 -2.95 -12.21 -11.81
CA GLN A 169 -3.27 -13.26 -12.78
C GLN A 169 -4.54 -14.02 -12.40
N LEU A 170 -5.25 -14.55 -13.39
CA LEU A 170 -6.51 -15.25 -13.15
C LEU A 170 -6.34 -16.42 -12.17
N HIS A 171 -5.27 -17.21 -12.30
CA HIS A 171 -5.00 -18.36 -11.44
C HIS A 171 -4.72 -17.98 -9.97
N ALA A 172 -4.19 -16.77 -9.71
CA ALA A 172 -3.87 -16.31 -8.36
C ALA A 172 -5.09 -15.77 -7.59
N THR A 173 -6.22 -15.49 -8.27
CA THR A 173 -7.39 -14.86 -7.65
C THR A 173 -7.92 -15.62 -6.44
N THR A 174 -8.16 -16.92 -6.58
CA THR A 174 -8.64 -17.76 -5.48
C THR A 174 -7.61 -17.94 -4.37
N VAL A 175 -6.32 -18.02 -4.72
CA VAL A 175 -5.24 -18.16 -3.73
C VAL A 175 -5.11 -16.90 -2.88
N VAL A 176 -5.13 -15.74 -3.52
CA VAL A 176 -5.13 -14.43 -2.84
C VAL A 176 -6.39 -14.29 -1.97
N ALA A 177 -7.58 -14.64 -2.47
CA ALA A 177 -8.81 -14.60 -1.69
C ALA A 177 -8.75 -15.51 -0.43
N ALA A 178 -8.20 -16.72 -0.58
CA ALA A 178 -8.02 -17.66 0.52
C ALA A 178 -7.03 -17.15 1.58
N PHE A 179 -5.94 -16.51 1.16
CA PHE A 179 -4.99 -15.88 2.06
C PHE A 179 -5.62 -14.69 2.79
N LEU A 180 -6.22 -13.74 2.07
CA LEU A 180 -6.79 -12.52 2.65
C LEU A 180 -7.96 -12.81 3.61
N SER A 181 -8.80 -13.80 3.30
CA SER A 181 -9.89 -14.23 4.18
C SER A 181 -9.40 -14.86 5.49
N ASP A 182 -8.16 -15.36 5.55
CA ASP A 182 -7.58 -15.87 6.79
C ASP A 182 -7.00 -14.74 7.66
N ILE A 183 -6.22 -13.84 7.06
CA ILE A 183 -5.52 -12.77 7.78
C ILE A 183 -6.42 -11.55 8.10
N PHE A 184 -7.52 -11.37 7.37
CA PHE A 184 -8.49 -10.29 7.63
C PHE A 184 -9.92 -10.82 7.83
N PRO A 185 -10.25 -11.39 9.01
CA PRO A 185 -11.55 -12.04 9.24
C PRO A 185 -12.78 -11.12 9.21
N ARG A 186 -12.59 -9.80 9.08
CA ARG A 186 -13.65 -8.78 8.98
C ARG A 186 -13.58 -7.95 7.69
N LEU A 187 -12.82 -8.42 6.70
CA LEU A 187 -12.70 -7.77 5.40
C LEU A 187 -14.01 -7.87 4.62
N ASN A 188 -14.49 -6.72 4.13
CA ASN A 188 -15.73 -6.61 3.36
C ASN A 188 -15.46 -6.37 1.87
N GLU A 189 -14.34 -5.71 1.57
CA GLU A 189 -14.03 -5.22 0.24
C GLU A 189 -12.51 -5.17 0.02
N VAL A 190 -12.09 -5.67 -1.13
CA VAL A 190 -10.75 -5.46 -1.69
C VAL A 190 -10.88 -4.65 -2.96
N THR A 191 -10.01 -3.66 -3.12
CA THR A 191 -10.01 -2.78 -4.29
C THR A 191 -8.62 -2.68 -4.90
N ALA A 192 -8.55 -2.49 -6.21
CA ALA A 192 -7.36 -2.12 -6.95
C ALA A 192 -7.79 -1.39 -8.23
N TRP A 193 -6.89 -0.66 -8.88
CA TRP A 193 -7.13 0.02 -10.16
C TRP A 193 -8.35 0.97 -10.15
N LYS A 194 -8.64 1.59 -8.99
CA LYS A 194 -9.82 2.45 -8.80
C LYS A 194 -9.60 3.89 -9.23
N SER A 195 -8.36 4.39 -9.24
CA SER A 195 -8.09 5.78 -9.58
C SER A 195 -8.07 6.01 -11.10
N ASP A 196 -8.43 7.22 -11.53
CA ASP A 196 -8.37 7.59 -12.95
C ASP A 196 -6.94 7.56 -13.49
N ARG A 197 -5.94 7.90 -12.66
CA ARG A 197 -4.53 7.86 -13.05
C ARG A 197 -4.08 6.44 -13.37
N MET A 198 -4.40 5.47 -12.52
CA MET A 198 -4.09 4.05 -12.76
C MET A 198 -4.77 3.55 -14.04
N ARG A 199 -6.02 3.96 -14.29
CA ARG A 199 -6.78 3.59 -15.49
C ARG A 199 -6.23 4.15 -16.80
N THR A 200 -5.34 5.13 -16.74
CA THR A 200 -4.66 5.69 -17.93
C THR A 200 -3.32 5.02 -18.25
N ARG A 201 -2.87 4.03 -17.46
CA ARG A 201 -1.65 3.27 -17.75
C ARG A 201 -1.77 2.53 -19.09
N ARG A 202 -0.68 2.52 -19.86
CA ARG A 202 -0.62 1.96 -21.23
C ARG A 202 0.12 0.63 -21.31
N ASP A 203 0.87 0.30 -20.26
CA ASP A 203 1.75 -0.85 -20.20
C ASP A 203 1.05 -2.12 -19.69
N VAL A 204 -0.15 -1.97 -19.12
CA VAL A 204 -1.02 -3.07 -18.68
C VAL A 204 -2.48 -2.73 -18.98
N ASP A 205 -3.35 -3.73 -19.00
CA ASP A 205 -4.80 -3.53 -19.15
C ASP A 205 -5.44 -3.31 -17.76
N PRO A 206 -5.79 -2.06 -17.39
CA PRO A 206 -6.34 -1.75 -16.08
C PRO A 206 -7.72 -2.36 -15.86
N ILE A 207 -8.50 -2.58 -16.92
CA ILE A 207 -9.87 -3.12 -16.84
C ILE A 207 -9.79 -4.61 -16.47
N VAL A 208 -8.87 -5.35 -17.08
CA VAL A 208 -8.64 -6.77 -16.77
C VAL A 208 -8.28 -6.95 -15.30
N HIS A 209 -7.33 -6.17 -14.78
CA HIS A 209 -6.93 -6.30 -13.38
C HIS A 209 -7.98 -5.80 -12.40
N ALA A 210 -8.68 -4.69 -12.69
CA ALA A 210 -9.79 -4.22 -11.87
C ALA A 210 -10.89 -5.31 -11.74
N THR A 211 -11.21 -5.98 -12.85
CA THR A 211 -12.22 -7.06 -12.89
C THR A 211 -11.79 -8.28 -12.08
N ARG A 212 -10.51 -8.68 -12.18
CA ARG A 212 -9.97 -9.81 -11.40
C ARG A 212 -9.97 -9.51 -9.90
N TRP A 213 -9.58 -8.29 -9.50
CA TRP A 213 -9.65 -7.87 -8.10
C TRP A 213 -11.08 -7.78 -7.55
N GLU A 214 -12.05 -7.43 -8.40
CA GLU A 214 -13.46 -7.54 -8.03
C GLU A 214 -13.85 -9.00 -7.76
N GLY A 215 -13.39 -9.95 -8.59
CA GLY A 215 -13.55 -11.39 -8.35
C GLY A 215 -13.01 -11.83 -6.98
N VAL A 216 -11.79 -11.42 -6.64
CA VAL A 216 -11.17 -11.66 -5.32
C VAL A 216 -12.07 -11.12 -4.19
N SER A 217 -12.58 -9.89 -4.33
CA SER A 217 -13.46 -9.25 -3.35
C SER A 217 -14.75 -10.05 -3.12
N GLN A 218 -15.33 -10.64 -4.18
CA GLN A 218 -16.53 -11.48 -4.07
C GLN A 218 -16.24 -12.82 -3.38
N GLU A 219 -15.14 -13.49 -3.71
CA GLU A 219 -14.75 -14.78 -3.11
C GLU A 219 -14.47 -14.67 -1.61
N ILE A 220 -13.80 -13.60 -1.19
CA ILE A 220 -13.42 -13.36 0.22
C ILE A 220 -14.63 -13.44 1.15
N ARG A 221 -15.79 -12.92 0.74
CA ARG A 221 -17.00 -12.92 1.58
C ARG A 221 -17.47 -14.33 1.93
N GLY A 222 -17.48 -15.24 0.96
CA GLY A 222 -17.82 -16.64 1.18
C GLY A 222 -16.79 -17.33 2.06
N MET A 223 -15.50 -17.13 1.74
CA MET A 223 -14.39 -17.75 2.45
C MET A 223 -14.27 -17.31 3.92
N ILE A 224 -14.56 -16.03 4.23
CA ILE A 224 -14.63 -15.52 5.60
C ILE A 224 -15.78 -16.19 6.35
N ARG A 225 -16.97 -16.30 5.74
CA ARG A 225 -18.12 -16.95 6.37
C ARG A 225 -17.83 -18.40 6.74
N ILE A 226 -17.22 -19.16 5.81
CA ILE A 226 -16.80 -20.55 6.05
C ILE A 226 -15.82 -20.61 7.22
N ARG A 227 -14.76 -19.79 7.22
CA ARG A 227 -13.78 -19.76 8.33
C ARG A 227 -14.42 -19.41 9.67
N GLN A 228 -15.36 -18.47 9.70
CA GLN A 228 -16.07 -18.11 10.93
C GLN A 228 -17.00 -19.21 11.41
N GLN A 229 -17.63 -19.96 10.50
CA GLN A 229 -18.41 -21.16 10.81
C GLN A 229 -17.53 -22.25 11.44
N GLU A 230 -16.44 -22.63 10.78
CA GLU A 230 -15.48 -23.64 11.27
C GLU A 230 -14.91 -23.28 12.65
N ARG A 231 -14.56 -22.00 12.86
CA ARG A 231 -14.06 -21.53 14.17
C ARG A 231 -15.13 -21.55 15.26
N ARG A 232 -16.40 -21.38 14.92
CA ARG A 232 -17.50 -21.49 15.89
C ARG A 232 -17.74 -22.95 16.25
N TRP A 233 -17.74 -23.84 15.26
CA TRP A 233 -17.86 -25.28 15.47
C TRP A 233 -16.80 -25.78 16.46
N ARG A 234 -15.51 -25.53 16.18
CA ARG A 234 -14.39 -25.96 17.05
C ARG A 234 -14.39 -25.37 18.47
N ARG A 235 -15.15 -24.31 18.75
CA ARG A 235 -15.27 -23.75 20.11
C ARG A 235 -16.42 -24.35 20.92
N ASN A 236 -17.32 -25.05 20.24
CA ASN A 236 -18.49 -25.68 20.84
C ASN A 236 -18.28 -27.19 21.08
N GLU A 237 -17.15 -27.74 20.63
CA GLU A 237 -16.61 -29.05 21.00
C GLU A 237 -15.68 -28.91 22.22
#